data_AF-A0A7X8G7U5-F1
#
_entry.id   AF-A0A7X8G7U5-F1
#
_cell.length_a   1.000
_cell.length_b   1.000
_cell.length_c   1.000
_cell.angle_alpha   90.00
_cell.angle_beta   90.00
_cell.angle_gamma   90.00
#
_symmetry.space_group_name_H-M   'P 1'
#
loop_
_entity.id
_entity.type
_entity.pdbx_description
1 polymer ?
#
loop_
_entity_poly.entity_id
_entity_poly.type
_entity_poly.pdbx_seq_one_letter_code
_entity_poly.pdbx_strand_id
1 'polypeptide(L)'
;NSGRTVEDVDSLNARGGHSEHHTGLAIDVIINNYDVEQTEEFQWYSENAHKYGFIIRYPKGKEYITGYKYEPWHLRYVGVEIASEIYDRDITYEEYYVQVLQPSIP
;
A
#
# COMPACT_ATOMS: atom_id res chain seq x y z
N ASN A 1 -9.68 -15.33 23.34
CA ASN A 1 -10.02 -15.22 21.91
C ASN A 1 -10.44 -13.80 21.62
N SER A 2 -9.82 -13.17 20.63
CA SER A 2 -10.08 -11.78 20.23
C SER A 2 -11.44 -11.57 19.54
N GLY A 3 -12.19 -12.65 19.27
CA GLY A 3 -13.47 -12.61 18.55
C GLY A 3 -13.36 -12.40 17.04
N ARG A 4 -12.13 -12.32 16.49
CA ARG A 4 -11.88 -12.12 15.07
C ARG A 4 -11.95 -13.41 14.28
N THR A 5 -12.47 -13.35 13.05
CA THR A 5 -12.43 -14.45 12.08
C THR A 5 -11.07 -14.53 11.40
N VAL A 6 -10.82 -15.61 10.65
CA VAL A 6 -9.60 -15.74 9.83
C VAL A 6 -9.55 -14.64 8.77
N GLU A 7 -10.67 -14.37 8.11
CA GLU A 7 -10.80 -13.32 7.09
C GLU A 7 -10.52 -11.93 7.66
N ASP A 8 -11.00 -11.64 8.89
CA ASP A 8 -10.68 -10.39 9.58
C ASP A 8 -9.17 -10.21 9.78
N VAL A 9 -8.47 -11.29 10.11
CA VAL A 9 -7.02 -11.26 10.35
C VAL A 9 -6.26 -11.15 9.04
N ASP A 10 -6.66 -11.91 8.01
CA ASP A 10 -6.01 -11.91 6.69
C ASP A 10 -6.11 -10.54 6.00
N SER A 11 -7.21 -9.79 6.22
CA SER A 11 -7.37 -8.42 5.70
C SER A 11 -6.47 -7.36 6.35
N LEU A 12 -5.86 -7.70 7.49
CA LEU A 12 -4.99 -6.82 8.29
C LEU A 12 -3.54 -7.31 8.33
N ASN A 13 -3.31 -8.60 8.11
CA ASN A 13 -2.00 -9.21 8.25
C ASN A 13 -1.84 -10.22 7.13
N ALA A 14 -0.88 -9.96 6.25
CA ALA A 14 -0.48 -10.94 5.27
C ALA A 14 -0.01 -12.22 5.97
N ARG A 15 -0.45 -13.38 5.47
CA ARG A 15 0.03 -14.68 5.96
C ARG A 15 1.55 -14.79 5.80
N GLY A 16 2.18 -15.61 6.63
CA GLY A 16 3.61 -15.90 6.52
C GLY A 16 3.99 -16.27 5.07
N GLY A 17 5.06 -15.66 4.54
CA GLY A 17 5.48 -15.82 3.15
C GLY A 17 4.74 -14.98 2.09
N HIS A 18 3.70 -14.24 2.45
CA HIS A 18 2.90 -13.43 1.51
C HIS A 18 3.02 -11.91 1.73
N SER A 19 3.71 -11.48 2.80
CA SER A 19 3.93 -10.05 3.07
C SER A 19 5.04 -9.46 2.18
N GLU A 20 4.81 -8.26 1.65
CA GLU A 20 5.82 -7.46 0.95
C GLU A 20 7.01 -7.08 1.83
N HIS A 21 6.83 -7.01 3.16
CA HIS A 21 7.93 -6.75 4.09
C HIS A 21 9.03 -7.82 4.00
N HIS A 22 8.70 -9.06 3.63
CA HIS A 22 9.70 -10.13 3.45
C HIS A 22 10.67 -9.85 2.30
N THR A 23 10.30 -9.02 1.33
CA THR A 23 11.17 -8.70 0.18
C THR A 23 12.12 -7.54 0.49
N GLY A 24 11.96 -6.85 1.61
CA GLY A 24 12.68 -5.61 1.91
C GLY A 24 12.28 -4.43 1.04
N LEU A 25 11.14 -4.49 0.35
CA LEU A 25 10.64 -3.41 -0.52
C LEU A 25 9.47 -2.63 0.10
N ALA A 26 9.00 -3.03 1.29
CA ALA A 26 7.97 -2.33 2.03
C ALA A 26 8.54 -1.78 3.34
N ILE A 27 8.03 -0.62 3.76
CA ILE A 27 8.33 0.01 5.05
C ILE A 27 7.04 0.54 5.67
N ASP A 28 6.96 0.48 7.00
CA ASP A 28 5.89 1.14 7.75
C ASP A 28 6.45 2.43 8.36
N VAL A 29 5.87 3.58 8.00
CA VAL A 29 6.24 4.89 8.55
C VAL A 29 5.28 5.22 9.69
N ILE A 30 5.68 4.82 10.90
CA ILE A 30 4.93 5.00 12.14
C ILE A 30 5.81 5.60 13.24
N ILE A 31 5.20 6.26 14.23
CA ILE A 31 5.89 6.75 15.44
C ILE A 31 5.61 5.80 16.61
N ASN A 32 4.44 5.94 17.24
CA ASN A 32 4.04 5.19 18.44
C ASN A 32 2.76 4.37 18.24
N ASN A 33 1.96 4.70 17.22
CA ASN A 33 0.74 4.01 16.87
C ASN A 33 0.52 4.09 15.35
N TYR A 34 -0.55 3.47 14.89
CA TYR A 34 -0.95 3.42 13.48
C TYR A 34 -1.80 4.64 13.05
N ASP A 35 -2.09 5.58 13.96
CA ASP A 35 -2.89 6.78 13.66
C ASP A 35 -1.99 7.89 13.09
N VAL A 36 -1.63 7.77 11.81
CA VAL A 36 -0.65 8.65 11.16
C VAL A 36 -1.25 9.79 10.34
N GLU A 37 -2.53 9.76 9.97
CA GLU A 37 -3.13 10.72 9.02
C GLU A 37 -2.98 12.20 9.42
N GLN A 38 -2.88 12.48 10.71
CA GLN A 38 -2.78 13.84 11.25
C GLN A 38 -1.34 14.29 11.49
N THR A 39 -0.34 13.46 11.18
CA THR A 39 1.07 13.79 11.40
C THR A 39 1.65 14.52 10.20
N GLU A 40 2.71 15.31 10.44
CA GLU A 40 3.43 16.03 9.39
C GLU A 40 4.12 15.06 8.43
N GLU A 41 4.58 13.92 8.92
CA GLU A 41 5.20 12.87 8.10
C GLU A 41 4.22 12.31 7.08
N PHE A 42 2.98 11.98 7.48
CA PHE A 42 1.96 11.48 6.55
C PHE A 42 1.59 12.52 5.49
N GLN A 43 1.40 13.77 5.89
CA GLN A 43 1.16 14.85 4.93
C GLN A 43 2.32 14.95 3.93
N TRP A 44 3.56 14.84 4.41
CA TRP A 44 4.72 14.87 3.53
C TRP A 44 4.76 13.67 2.58
N TYR A 45 4.69 12.42 3.05
CA TYR A 45 4.87 11.27 2.16
C TYR A 45 3.65 11.01 1.28
N SER A 46 2.44 11.37 1.70
CA SER A 46 1.27 11.28 0.82
C SER A 46 1.39 12.17 -0.41
N GLU A 47 2.12 13.29 -0.32
CA GLU A 47 2.36 14.21 -1.45
C GLU A 47 3.72 14.01 -2.16
N ASN A 48 4.66 13.28 -1.55
CA ASN A 48 6.06 13.26 -2.02
C ASN A 48 6.66 11.87 -2.23
N ALA A 49 6.11 10.80 -1.63
CA ALA A 49 6.71 9.46 -1.68
C ALA A 49 6.96 8.97 -3.13
N HIS A 50 6.05 9.29 -4.05
CA HIS A 50 6.14 8.87 -5.45
C HIS A 50 7.40 9.40 -6.14
N LYS A 51 7.87 10.60 -5.77
CA LYS A 51 9.10 11.22 -6.29
C LYS A 51 10.35 10.40 -5.96
N TYR A 52 10.25 9.53 -4.95
CA TYR A 52 11.32 8.65 -4.47
C TYR A 52 11.04 7.17 -4.76
N GLY A 53 10.00 6.87 -5.55
CA GLY A 53 9.67 5.51 -5.98
C GLY A 53 8.80 4.73 -4.99
N PHE A 54 8.18 5.40 -4.02
CA PHE A 54 7.28 4.79 -3.05
C PHE A 54 5.82 5.16 -3.32
N ILE A 55 4.91 4.22 -3.05
CA ILE A 55 3.46 4.43 -3.07
C ILE A 55 2.87 4.09 -1.70
N ILE A 56 1.76 4.73 -1.34
CA ILE A 56 0.88 4.20 -0.28
C ILE A 56 0.23 2.94 -0.85
N ARG A 57 0.60 1.78 -0.31
CA ARG A 57 0.31 0.49 -0.95
C ARG A 57 -1.16 0.10 -0.86
N TYR A 58 -1.79 0.45 0.26
CA TYR A 58 -3.18 0.12 0.58
C TYR A 58 -3.96 1.40 0.85
N PRO A 59 -4.38 2.13 -0.21
CA PRO A 59 -5.10 3.40 -0.07
C PRO A 59 -6.56 3.21 0.33
N LYS A 60 -7.14 4.26 0.91
CA LYS A 60 -8.51 4.27 1.43
C LYS A 60 -9.52 4.10 0.30
N GLY A 61 -10.52 3.24 0.51
CA GLY A 61 -11.59 3.03 -0.47
C GLY A 61 -11.20 2.14 -1.66
N LYS A 62 -10.01 1.51 -1.63
CA LYS A 62 -9.52 0.57 -2.64
C LYS A 62 -9.31 -0.84 -2.07
N GLU A 63 -9.86 -1.12 -0.89
CA GLU A 63 -9.72 -2.40 -0.17
C GLU A 63 -10.27 -3.58 -0.97
N TYR A 64 -11.31 -3.34 -1.77
CA TYR A 64 -11.90 -4.35 -2.66
C TYR A 64 -11.01 -4.74 -3.84
N ILE A 65 -9.98 -3.93 -4.15
CA ILE A 65 -8.98 -4.21 -5.18
C ILE A 65 -7.74 -4.86 -4.54
N THR A 66 -7.23 -4.27 -3.46
CA THR A 66 -5.99 -4.71 -2.82
C THR A 66 -6.17 -5.96 -1.95
N GLY A 67 -7.38 -6.19 -1.43
CA GLY A 67 -7.66 -7.23 -0.45
C GLY A 67 -7.22 -6.91 0.98
N TYR A 68 -6.62 -5.73 1.20
CA TYR A 68 -6.16 -5.27 2.51
C TYR A 68 -6.92 -4.02 2.92
N LYS A 69 -7.11 -3.85 4.23
CA LYS A 69 -7.67 -2.61 4.78
C LYS A 69 -6.74 -1.43 4.49
N TYR A 70 -7.29 -0.23 4.58
CA TYR A 70 -6.51 0.99 4.47
C TYR A 70 -5.37 1.03 5.50
N GLU A 71 -4.16 1.22 5.02
CA GLU A 71 -2.93 1.32 5.82
C GLU A 71 -2.12 2.54 5.36
N PRO A 72 -2.40 3.74 5.88
CA PRO A 72 -1.73 4.97 5.45
C PRO A 72 -0.22 4.96 5.65
N TRP A 73 0.28 4.15 6.59
CA TRP A 73 1.70 4.04 6.94
C TRP A 73 2.51 3.09 6.04
N HIS A 74 1.86 2.16 5.33
CA HIS A 74 2.55 1.11 4.57
C HIS A 74 2.96 1.64 3.20
N LEU A 75 4.26 1.90 3.05
CA LEU A 75 4.85 2.36 1.79
C LEU A 75 5.54 1.20 1.07
N ARG A 76 5.30 1.10 -0.24
CA ARG A 76 5.91 0.09 -1.12
C ARG A 76 6.80 0.74 -2.17
N TYR A 77 8.05 0.30 -2.26
CA TYR A 77 8.96 0.69 -3.33
C TYR A 77 8.62 -0.04 -4.64
N VAL A 78 8.40 0.72 -5.70
CA VAL A 78 8.14 0.25 -7.08
C VAL A 78 9.01 0.95 -8.12
N GLY A 79 9.87 1.90 -7.71
CA GLY A 79 10.66 2.74 -8.61
C GLY A 79 9.95 4.04 -9.01
N VAL A 80 10.72 5.08 -9.33
CA VAL A 80 10.22 6.46 -9.50
C VAL A 80 9.21 6.58 -10.64
N GLU A 81 9.46 5.93 -11.77
CA GLU A 81 8.59 5.99 -12.95
C GLU A 81 7.20 5.41 -12.63
N ILE A 82 7.17 4.18 -12.10
CA ILE A 82 5.93 3.48 -11.74
C ILE A 82 5.19 4.21 -10.63
N ALA A 83 5.90 4.65 -9.58
CA ALA A 83 5.27 5.33 -8.45
C ALA A 83 4.64 6.67 -8.86
N SER A 84 5.32 7.43 -9.73
CA SER A 84 4.78 8.69 -10.28
C SER A 84 3.52 8.44 -11.09
N GLU A 85 3.51 7.42 -11.96
CA GLU A 85 2.32 7.11 -12.76
C GLU A 85 1.14 6.65 -11.90
N ILE A 86 1.39 5.84 -10.87
CA ILE A 86 0.38 5.42 -9.90
C ILE A 86 -0.21 6.62 -9.16
N TYR A 87 0.64 7.53 -8.71
CA TYR A 87 0.24 8.75 -8.01
C TYR A 87 -0.58 9.70 -8.88
N ASP A 88 -0.10 10.01 -10.09
CA ASP A 88 -0.76 10.95 -11.01
C ASP A 88 -2.13 10.45 -11.48
N ARG A 89 -2.32 9.13 -11.54
CA ARG A 89 -3.55 8.49 -12.00
C ARG A 89 -4.50 8.11 -10.86
N ASP A 90 -4.09 8.25 -9.60
CA ASP A 90 -4.85 7.83 -8.41
C ASP A 90 -5.34 6.37 -8.50
N ILE A 91 -4.40 5.46 -8.81
CA ILE A 91 -4.65 4.02 -8.94
C ILE A 91 -3.87 3.20 -7.90
N THR A 92 -4.20 1.92 -7.80
CA THR A 92 -3.44 0.93 -7.01
C THR A 92 -2.32 0.28 -7.83
N TYR A 93 -1.42 -0.45 -7.16
CA TYR A 93 -0.40 -1.23 -7.86
C TYR A 93 -1.02 -2.36 -8.69
N GLU A 94 -2.11 -2.97 -8.23
CA GLU A 94 -2.89 -3.96 -8.96
C GLU A 94 -3.46 -3.39 -10.25
N GLU A 95 -4.12 -2.22 -10.17
CA GLU A 95 -4.65 -1.51 -11.34
C GLU A 95 -3.53 -1.17 -12.32
N TYR A 96 -2.38 -0.68 -11.84
CA TYR A 96 -1.21 -0.43 -12.69
C TYR A 96 -0.72 -1.71 -13.37
N TYR A 97 -0.61 -2.80 -12.62
CA TYR A 97 -0.12 -4.08 -13.12
C TYR A 97 -0.99 -4.59 -14.27
N VAL A 98 -2.31 -4.60 -14.10
CA VAL A 98 -3.22 -5.11 -15.15
C VAL A 98 -3.39 -4.15 -16.32
N GLN A 99 -3.25 -2.84 -16.13
CA GLN A 99 -3.46 -1.87 -17.21
C GLN A 99 -2.19 -1.60 -18.03
N VAL A 100 -1.01 -1.72 -17.42
CA VAL A 100 0.27 -1.29 -18.03
C VAL A 100 1.25 -2.45 -18.21
N LEU A 101 1.50 -3.24 -17.15
CA LEU A 101 2.51 -4.30 -17.21
C LEU A 101 1.98 -5.57 -17.88
N GLN A 102 0.71 -5.89 -17.69
CA GLN A 102 0.05 -7.08 -18.25
C GLN A 102 -1.36 -6.77 -18.77
N PRO A 103 -1.49 -5.94 -19.81
CA PRO A 103 -2.79 -5.52 -20.39
C PRO A 103 -3.61 -6.65 -21.02
N SER A 104 -3.08 -7.87 -21.10
CA SER A 104 -3.72 -9.02 -21.75
C SER A 104 -4.37 -10.01 -20.79
N ILE A 105 -4.40 -9.74 -19.48
CA ILE A 105 -5.13 -10.57 -18.51
C ILE A 105 -6.52 -9.93 -18.27
N PRO A 106 -7.62 -10.59 -18.70
CA PRO A 106 -8.99 -10.07 -18.55
C PRO A 106 -9.50 -10.09 -17.11
#